data_AF-F3C2T9-F1
#
_entry.id   AF-F3C2T9-F1
#
_cell.length_a   1.000
_cell.length_b   1.000
_cell.length_c   1.000
_cell.angle_alpha   90.00
_cell.angle_beta   90.00
_cell.angle_gamma   90.00
#
_symmetry.space_group_name_H-M   'P 1'
#
loop_
_entity.id
_entity.type
_entity.pdbx_description
1 polymer ?
#
loop_
_entity_poly.entity_id
_entity_poly.type
_entity_poly.pdbx_seq_one_letter_code
_entity_poly.pdbx_strand_id
1 'polypeptide(L)'
;MDVRFVVTDFNKSVTITYRGILPDLFREGQGIVALGKLNAQGVVVADEVLAKHDEKYMPPEVTKALRDSGQAAPGGSSTPAKQG
;
A
#
# COMPACT_ATOMS: atom_id res chain seq x y z
N MET A 1 -3.26 4.66 21.17
CA MET A 1 -2.04 5.05 20.44
C MET A 1 -2.42 6.21 19.56
N ASP A 2 -1.79 7.36 19.75
CA ASP A 2 -2.04 8.56 18.96
C ASP A 2 -0.82 8.78 18.07
N VAL A 3 -1.05 8.89 16.77
CA VAL A 3 0.00 9.06 15.76
C VAL A 3 -0.26 10.33 14.98
N ARG A 4 0.81 11.07 14.69
CA ARG A 4 0.78 12.28 13.87
C ARG A 4 1.80 12.14 12.76
N PHE A 5 1.35 12.36 11.52
CA PHE A 5 2.20 12.27 10.34
C PHE A 5 1.76 13.31 9.30
N VAL A 6 2.58 13.50 8.27
CA VAL A 6 2.32 14.45 7.19
C VAL A 6 2.14 13.67 5.90
N VAL A 7 1.10 14.01 5.14
CA VAL A 7 0.85 13.48 3.80
C VAL A 7 1.00 14.62 2.80
N THR A 8 1.60 14.32 1.66
CA THR A 8 1.78 15.29 0.58
C THR A 8 1.32 14.71 -0.76
N ASP A 9 0.79 15.58 -1.61
CA ASP A 9 0.53 15.32 -3.03
C ASP A 9 1.67 15.85 -3.93
N PHE A 10 2.85 16.12 -3.34
CA PHE A 10 4.02 16.81 -3.92
C PHE A 10 3.84 18.31 -4.20
N ASN A 11 2.65 18.88 -4.02
CA ASN A 11 2.42 20.33 -4.14
C ASN A 11 2.18 20.96 -2.77
N LYS A 12 1.40 20.30 -1.92
CA LYS A 12 1.02 20.72 -0.58
C LYS A 12 1.19 19.58 0.41
N SER A 13 1.32 19.96 1.67
CA SER A 13 1.45 19.02 2.79
C SER A 13 0.32 19.25 3.78
N VAL A 14 -0.28 18.16 4.25
CA VAL A 14 -1.37 18.17 5.22
C VAL A 14 -0.96 17.35 6.42
N THR A 15 -1.16 17.90 7.61
CA THR A 15 -0.94 17.16 8.86
C THR A 15 -2.15 16.29 9.15
N ILE A 16 -1.91 15.03 9.49
CA ILE A 16 -2.94 14.07 9.90
C ILE A 16 -2.66 13.60 11.32
N THR A 17 -3.69 13.55 12.15
CA THR A 17 -3.68 12.93 13.46
C THR A 17 -4.64 11.75 13.46
N TYR A 18 -4.16 10.58 13.86
CA TYR A 18 -4.94 9.35 13.90
C TYR A 18 -4.78 8.67 15.25
N ARG A 19 -5.87 8.14 15.80
CA ARG A 19 -5.86 7.37 17.03
C ARG A 19 -6.24 5.93 16.74
N GLY A 20 -5.25 5.04 16.72
CA GLY A 20 -5.47 3.64 16.42
C GLY A 20 -4.18 2.89 16.08
N ILE A 21 -4.35 1.70 15.50
CA ILE A 21 -3.26 0.90 14.95
C ILE A 21 -3.17 1.23 13.46
N LEU A 22 -1.96 1.53 13.00
CA LEU A 22 -1.70 1.74 11.58
C LEU A 22 -1.48 0.39 10.88
N PRO A 23 -1.85 0.25 9.61
CA PRO A 23 -1.56 -0.95 8.84
C PRO A 23 -0.05 -1.22 8.76
N ASP A 24 0.35 -2.49 8.62
CA ASP A 24 1.78 -2.87 8.52
C ASP A 24 2.50 -2.27 7.29
N LEU A 25 1.71 -1.95 6.26
CA LEU A 25 2.16 -1.29 5.03
C LEU A 25 2.24 0.24 5.16
N PHE A 26 1.91 0.82 6.31
CA PHE A 26 2.12 2.24 6.53
C PHE A 26 3.61 2.55 6.70
N ARG A 27 4.24 3.09 5.65
CA ARG A 27 5.67 3.44 5.62
C ARG A 27 5.91 4.71 4.81
N GLU A 28 7.02 5.38 5.07
CA GLU A 28 7.43 6.55 4.28
C GLU A 28 7.58 6.20 2.79
N GLY A 29 7.17 7.11 1.92
CA GLY A 29 7.23 6.92 0.46
C GLY A 29 6.12 6.07 -0.16
N GLN A 30 5.23 5.46 0.64
CA GLN A 30 4.04 4.78 0.13
C GLN A 30 2.81 5.68 0.18
N GLY A 31 1.95 5.54 -0.83
CA GLY A 31 0.67 6.24 -0.88
C GLY A 31 -0.29 5.69 0.15
N ILE A 32 -1.08 6.57 0.77
CA ILE A 32 -2.12 6.20 1.73
C ILE A 32 -3.40 7.00 1.46
N VAL A 33 -4.51 6.53 2.02
CA VAL A 33 -5.78 7.25 2.06
C VAL A 33 -6.18 7.38 3.52
N ALA A 34 -6.45 8.62 3.96
CA ALA A 34 -6.93 8.90 5.31
C ALA A 34 -8.34 9.49 5.22
N LEU A 35 -9.26 8.96 6.02
CA LEU A 35 -10.64 9.41 6.08
C LEU A 35 -10.91 10.03 7.44
N GLY A 36 -11.55 11.20 7.47
CA GLY A 36 -11.85 11.91 8.71
C GLY A 36 -12.27 13.35 8.49
N LYS A 37 -12.03 14.20 9.49
CA LYS A 37 -12.50 15.60 9.52
C LYS A 37 -11.35 16.58 9.55
N LEU A 38 -11.41 17.61 8.71
CA LEU A 38 -10.50 18.75 8.77
C LEU A 38 -10.92 19.70 9.91
N ASN A 39 -9.99 20.03 10.81
CA ASN A 39 -10.24 21.00 11.87
C ASN A 39 -9.87 22.44 11.46
N ALA A 40 -10.20 23.41 12.31
CA ALA A 40 -9.93 24.83 12.07
C ALA A 40 -8.43 25.17 11.97
N GLN A 41 -7.55 24.29 12.45
CA GLN A 41 -6.10 24.41 12.40
C GLN A 41 -5.48 23.82 11.12
N GLY A 42 -6.30 23.32 10.18
CA GLY A 42 -5.83 22.69 8.95
C GLY A 42 -5.25 21.28 9.15
N VAL A 43 -5.56 20.63 10.27
CA VAL A 43 -5.16 19.26 10.58
C VAL A 43 -6.33 18.32 10.35
N VAL A 44 -6.09 17.22 9.66
CA VAL A 44 -7.09 16.16 9.47
C VAL A 44 -7.07 15.27 10.70
N VAL A 45 -8.18 15.20 11.42
CA VAL A 45 -8.44 14.20 12.45
C VAL A 45 -9.00 12.98 11.74
N ALA A 46 -8.14 11.97 11.53
CA ALA A 46 -8.50 10.75 10.82
C ALA A 46 -9.20 9.76 11.75
N ASP A 47 -10.31 9.22 11.26
CA ASP A 47 -11.04 8.09 11.84
C ASP A 47 -10.54 6.76 11.26
N GLU A 48 -10.02 6.77 10.03
CA GLU A 48 -9.52 5.58 9.32
C GLU A 48 -8.30 5.91 8.46
N VAL A 49 -7.34 4.98 8.39
CA VAL A 49 -6.13 5.08 7.56
C VAL A 49 -5.93 3.78 6.79
N LEU A 50 -5.92 3.88 5.46
CA LEU A 50 -5.71 2.79 4.53
C LEU A 50 -4.38 2.98 3.80
N ALA A 51 -3.52 1.97 3.81
CA ALA A 51 -2.31 1.97 2.99
C ALA A 51 -2.66 1.51 1.58
N LYS A 52 -2.10 2.17 0.54
CA LYS A 52 -2.22 1.67 -0.83
C LYS A 52 -1.52 0.32 -0.91
N HIS A 53 -2.25 -0.72 -1.29
CA HIS A 53 -1.65 -2.02 -1.60
C HIS A 53 -0.90 -1.94 -2.93
N ASP A 54 0.29 -2.53 -2.98
CA ASP A 54 1.07 -2.63 -4.22
C ASP A 54 0.24 -3.38 -5.29
N GLU A 55 0.24 -2.85 -6.51
CA GLU A 55 -0.55 -3.29 -7.67
C GLU A 55 -0.17 -4.69 -8.16
N LYS A 56 -0.47 -5.74 -7.39
CA LYS A 56 -0.54 -7.11 -7.91
C LYS A 56 -1.84 -7.79 -7.54
N TYR A 57 -2.95 -7.18 -7.95
CA TYR A 57 -4.22 -7.88 -8.06
C TYR A 57 -4.14 -8.83 -9.26
N MET A 58 -3.90 -10.13 -9.03
CA MET A 58 -4.21 -11.18 -9.99
C MET A 58 -5.61 -11.70 -9.66
N PRO A 59 -6.64 -11.36 -10.43
CA PRO A 59 -7.95 -11.97 -10.25
C PRO A 59 -7.81 -13.49 -10.32
N PRO A 60 -8.53 -14.26 -9.50
CA PRO A 60 -8.47 -15.72 -9.53
C PRO A 60 -8.83 -16.30 -10.92
N GLU A 61 -9.62 -15.56 -11.70
CA GLU A 61 -9.94 -15.84 -13.10
C GLU A 61 -8.70 -15.86 -13.99
N VAL A 62 -7.78 -14.90 -13.79
CA VAL A 62 -6.51 -14.81 -14.52
C VAL A 62 -5.60 -15.97 -14.13
N THR A 63 -5.52 -16.32 -12.84
CA THR A 63 -4.75 -17.49 -12.38
C THR A 63 -5.27 -18.81 -12.96
N LYS A 64 -6.58 -18.92 -13.21
CA LYS A 64 -7.16 -20.11 -13.84
C LYS A 64 -6.85 -20.14 -15.34
N ALA A 65 -7.00 -19.01 -16.03
CA ALA A 65 -6.67 -18.90 -17.45
C ALA A 65 -5.18 -19.17 -17.75
N LEU A 66 -4.25 -18.72 -16.90
CA LEU A 66 -2.82 -19.03 -17.05
C LEU A 66 -2.49 -20.52 -16.82
N ARG A 67 -3.19 -21.19 -15.88
CA ARG A 67 -3.02 -22.63 -15.63
C ARG A 67 -3.57 -23.48 -16.77
N ASP A 68 -4.73 -23.10 -17.31
CA ASP A 68 -5.37 -23.83 -18.42
C ASP A 68 -4.65 -23.63 -19.77
N SER A 69 -3.89 -22.53 -19.92
CA SER A 69 -3.12 -22.21 -21.16
C SER A 69 -1.64 -22.65 -21.13
N GLY A 70 -1.17 -23.24 -20.03
CA GLY A 70 0.16 -23.87 -19.96
C GLY A 70 1.36 -22.91 -20.01
N GLN A 71 1.16 -21.60 -19.85
CA GLN A 71 2.26 -20.62 -19.84
C GLN A 71 2.65 -20.24 -18.40
N ALA A 72 3.86 -20.63 -18.02
CA ALA A 72 4.49 -20.22 -16.77
C ALA A 72 4.61 -18.69 -16.68
N ALA A 73 4.27 -18.13 -15.52
CA ALA A 73 4.32 -16.69 -15.27
C ALA A 73 5.72 -16.10 -15.56
N PRO A 74 5.85 -14.94 -16.22
CA PRO A 74 7.13 -14.28 -16.38
C PRO A 74 7.52 -13.58 -15.08
N GLY A 75 8.66 -13.95 -14.51
CA GLY A 75 9.37 -13.12 -13.52
C GLY A 75 9.76 -13.82 -12.23
N GLY A 76 10.94 -14.45 -12.24
CA GLY A 76 11.63 -14.97 -11.05
C GLY A 76 13.00 -15.55 -11.41
N SER A 77 13.96 -14.70 -11.77
CA SER A 77 15.35 -15.07 -12.04
C SER A 77 16.12 -15.46 -10.78
N SER A 78 16.67 -16.69 -10.71
CA SER A 78 18.07 -16.96 -10.33
C SER A 78 18.41 -18.47 -10.36
N THR A 79 19.40 -18.77 -11.21
CA THR A 79 20.26 -19.94 -11.47
C THR A 79 20.39 -21.05 -10.39
N PRO A 80 20.47 -22.36 -10.77
CA PRO A 80 21.22 -23.34 -10.00
C PRO A 80 22.59 -23.59 -10.66
N ALA A 81 23.66 -23.16 -9.98
CA ALA A 81 25.03 -23.60 -10.25
C ALA A 81 25.51 -24.47 -9.08
N LYS A 82 25.65 -25.78 -9.31
CA LYS A 82 26.55 -26.77 -8.63
C LYS A 82 26.12 -28.19 -9.05
N GLN A 83 26.91 -28.87 -9.87
CA GLN A 83 27.99 -29.83 -9.54
C GLN A 83 27.51 -31.27 -9.42
N GLY A 84 28.08 -32.14 -10.25
CA GLY A 84 27.90 -33.59 -10.28
C GLY A 84 28.48 -34.13 -11.58
#